data_AF-A0A2E4EBT4-F1
#
_entry.id   AF-A0A2E4EBT4-F1
#
_cell.length_a   1.000
_cell.length_b   1.000
_cell.length_c   1.000
_cell.angle_alpha   90.00
_cell.angle_beta   90.00
_cell.angle_gamma   90.00
#
_symmetry.space_group_name_H-M   'P 1'
#
loop_
_entity.id
_entity.type
_entity.pdbx_description
1 polymer ?
#
loop_
_entity_poly.entity_id
_entity_poly.type
_entity_poly.pdbx_seq_one_letter_code
_entity_poly.pdbx_strand_id
1 'polypeptide(L)'
;MPSQIIWVIVLMLMLMSVFHTNPDTINLDGMKGRAQSGAITASIDGLMLSRSNYQQFSGQTLPIANWEQELRQSGVATPKVGGFTFSYDATAGQGHYFCVTSNAGNTSSSRFVMKQAYDRMGYDVFLNESCGAIENAEPDTPLEDLNALTLTVYTGD
;
A
#
# COMPACT_ATOMS: atom_id res chain seq x y z
N MET A 1 -42.70 -13.33 48.41
CA MET A 1 -42.86 -13.43 46.95
C MET A 1 -42.28 -12.25 46.14
N PRO A 2 -42.17 -11.00 46.63
CA PRO A 2 -41.64 -9.90 45.81
C PRO A 2 -40.10 -9.89 45.68
N SER A 3 -39.36 -10.54 46.60
CA SER A 3 -37.89 -10.55 46.58
C SER A 3 -37.30 -11.34 45.41
N GLN A 4 -37.94 -12.41 44.95
CA GLN A 4 -37.42 -13.22 43.83
C GLN A 4 -37.52 -12.50 42.48
N ILE A 5 -38.56 -11.68 42.28
CA ILE A 5 -38.75 -10.92 41.04
C ILE A 5 -37.64 -9.86 40.89
N ILE A 6 -37.25 -9.22 41.99
CA ILE A 6 -36.19 -8.21 41.99
C ILE A 6 -34.84 -8.84 41.58
N TRP A 7 -34.51 -10.03 42.10
CA TRP A 7 -33.28 -10.72 41.74
C TRP A 7 -33.21 -11.17 40.28
N VAL A 8 -34.35 -11.59 39.69
CA VAL A 8 -34.42 -11.95 38.26
C VAL A 8 -34.20 -10.73 37.36
N ILE A 9 -34.75 -9.57 37.74
CA ILE A 9 -34.57 -8.32 36.99
C ILE A 9 -33.11 -7.84 37.06
N VAL A 10 -32.48 -7.92 38.24
CA VAL A 10 -31.06 -7.57 38.41
C VAL A 10 -30.16 -8.49 37.58
N LEU A 11 -30.45 -9.80 37.55
CA LEU A 11 -29.71 -10.76 36.73
C LEU A 11 -29.87 -10.47 35.23
N MET A 12 -31.08 -10.14 34.77
CA MET A 12 -31.32 -9.76 33.36
C MET A 12 -30.59 -8.47 32.98
N LEU A 13 -30.56 -7.47 33.85
CA LEU A 13 -29.85 -6.21 33.59
C LEU A 13 -28.33 -6.41 33.54
N MET A 14 -27.78 -7.26 34.43
CA MET A 14 -26.35 -7.62 34.38
C MET A 14 -26.01 -8.39 33.10
N LEU A 15 -26.84 -9.35 32.69
CA LEU A 15 -26.65 -10.07 31.44
C LEU A 15 -26.72 -9.10 30.25
N MET A 16 -27.69 -8.20 30.21
CA MET A 16 -27.78 -7.18 29.15
C MET A 16 -26.56 -6.25 29.12
N SER A 17 -25.97 -5.89 30.27
CA SER A 17 -24.73 -5.09 30.30
C SER A 17 -23.50 -5.84 29.79
N VAL A 18 -23.42 -7.17 30.00
CA VAL A 18 -22.33 -8.00 29.48
C VAL A 18 -22.45 -8.23 27.97
N PHE A 19 -23.67 -8.18 27.43
CA PHE A 19 -23.91 -8.28 25.98
C PHE A 19 -23.97 -6.91 25.26
N HIS A 20 -24.05 -5.78 25.98
CA HIS A 20 -24.00 -4.41 25.44
C HIS A 20 -22.64 -3.72 25.57
N THR A 21 -21.65 -4.35 26.20
CA THR A 21 -20.26 -3.96 25.95
C THR A 21 -19.96 -4.35 24.51
N ASN A 22 -20.09 -3.38 23.61
CA ASN A 22 -19.79 -3.50 22.19
C ASN A 22 -18.61 -4.44 22.00
N PRO A 23 -18.73 -5.54 21.24
CA PRO A 23 -17.53 -6.24 20.81
C PRO A 23 -16.72 -5.17 20.09
N ASP A 24 -15.52 -4.89 20.59
CA ASP A 24 -14.57 -4.01 19.93
C ASP A 24 -14.65 -4.35 18.45
N THR A 25 -15.19 -3.42 17.65
CA THR A 25 -15.20 -3.58 16.21
C THR A 25 -13.73 -3.58 15.87
N ILE A 26 -13.15 -4.78 15.75
CA ILE A 26 -11.80 -5.01 15.28
C ILE A 26 -11.63 -4.02 14.14
N ASN A 27 -10.62 -3.16 14.21
CA ASN A 27 -10.41 -2.09 13.24
C ASN A 27 -10.04 -2.71 11.89
N LEU A 28 -11.05 -3.27 11.21
CA LEU A 28 -10.95 -4.08 10.01
C LEU A 28 -10.45 -3.22 8.85
N ASP A 29 -10.83 -1.95 8.82
CA ASP A 29 -10.35 -0.98 7.83
C ASP A 29 -8.86 -0.66 8.03
N GLY A 30 -8.42 -0.45 9.28
CA GLY A 30 -7.01 -0.27 9.62
C GLY A 30 -6.17 -1.52 9.33
N MET A 31 -6.72 -2.72 9.59
CA MET A 31 -6.06 -3.99 9.27
C MET A 31 -5.96 -4.21 7.76
N LYS A 32 -7.03 -3.94 7.01
CA LYS A 32 -7.05 -4.04 5.54
C LYS A 32 -6.04 -3.08 4.92
N GLY A 33 -6.01 -1.82 5.38
CA GLY A 33 -5.04 -0.85 4.88
C GLY A 33 -3.58 -1.23 5.21
N ARG A 34 -3.32 -1.81 6.39
CA ARG A 34 -2.00 -2.36 6.75
C ARG A 34 -1.60 -3.55 5.89
N ALA A 35 -2.54 -4.45 5.61
CA ALA A 35 -2.30 -5.60 4.74
C ALA A 35 -2.03 -5.16 3.30
N GLN A 36 -2.79 -4.18 2.79
CA GLN A 36 -2.56 -3.62 1.45
C GLN A 36 -1.22 -2.90 1.36
N SER A 37 -0.84 -2.09 2.35
CA SER A 37 0.47 -1.43 2.34
C SER A 37 1.62 -2.44 2.43
N GLY A 38 1.48 -3.49 3.25
CA GLY A 38 2.44 -4.61 3.27
C GLY A 38 2.52 -5.35 1.92
N ALA A 39 1.38 -5.55 1.25
CA ALA A 39 1.35 -6.15 -0.08
C ALA A 39 2.02 -5.25 -1.13
N ILE A 40 1.87 -3.93 -1.05
CA ILE A 40 2.59 -2.98 -1.91
C ILE A 40 4.10 -3.10 -1.68
N THR A 41 4.56 -3.05 -0.43
CA THR A 41 5.98 -3.18 -0.08
C THR A 41 6.57 -4.49 -0.62
N ALA A 42 5.93 -5.63 -0.34
CA ALA A 42 6.39 -6.93 -0.83
C ALA A 42 6.37 -7.04 -2.36
N SER A 43 5.40 -6.37 -3.02
CA SER A 43 5.34 -6.32 -4.47
C SER A 43 6.51 -5.55 -5.06
N ILE A 44 6.86 -4.39 -4.48
CA ILE A 44 8.02 -3.61 -4.90
C ILE A 44 9.32 -4.38 -4.65
N ASP A 45 9.49 -5.00 -3.48
CA ASP A 45 10.67 -5.83 -3.20
C ASP A 45 10.82 -6.97 -4.22
N GLY A 46 9.72 -7.64 -4.55
CA GLY A 46 9.69 -8.67 -5.58
C GLY A 46 10.06 -8.14 -6.96
N LEU A 47 9.55 -6.96 -7.33
CA LEU A 47 9.87 -6.31 -8.61
C LEU A 47 11.34 -5.88 -8.69
N MET A 48 11.88 -5.29 -7.62
CA MET A 48 13.27 -4.91 -7.49
C MET A 48 14.21 -6.11 -7.66
N LEU A 49 13.92 -7.21 -6.96
CA LEU A 49 14.67 -8.46 -7.08
C LEU A 49 14.57 -9.03 -8.51
N SER A 50 13.38 -9.04 -9.08
CA SER A 50 13.12 -9.60 -10.41
C SER A 50 13.83 -8.82 -11.51
N ARG A 51 13.83 -7.50 -11.40
CA ARG A 51 14.60 -6.60 -12.27
C ARG A 51 16.10 -6.88 -12.17
N SER A 52 16.64 -6.95 -10.96
CA SER A 52 18.06 -7.24 -10.73
C SER A 52 18.46 -8.59 -11.32
N ASN A 53 17.64 -9.62 -11.12
CA ASN A 53 17.84 -10.93 -11.71
C ASN A 53 17.80 -10.87 -13.25
N TYR A 54 16.82 -10.16 -13.83
CA TYR A 54 16.74 -9.97 -15.28
C TYR A 54 18.03 -9.35 -15.83
N GLN A 55 18.52 -8.28 -15.20
CA GLN A 55 19.75 -7.61 -15.59
C GLN A 55 20.98 -8.53 -15.48
N GLN A 56 21.07 -9.32 -14.41
CA GLN A 56 22.17 -10.27 -14.22
C GLN A 56 22.16 -11.40 -15.26
N PHE A 57 20.99 -11.93 -15.61
CA PHE A 57 20.87 -13.05 -16.56
C PHE A 57 20.94 -12.61 -18.03
N SER A 58 20.28 -11.51 -18.38
CA SER A 58 20.23 -11.02 -19.77
C SER A 58 21.42 -10.15 -20.14
N GLY A 59 22.10 -9.56 -19.16
CA GLY A 59 23.10 -8.51 -19.37
C GLY A 59 22.51 -7.19 -19.89
N GLN A 60 21.18 -7.05 -19.88
CA GLN A 60 20.46 -5.88 -20.41
C GLN A 60 19.56 -5.27 -19.33
N THR A 61 19.38 -3.96 -19.42
CA THR A 61 18.39 -3.26 -18.60
C THR A 61 16.99 -3.73 -18.95
N LEU A 62 16.15 -3.93 -17.93
CA LEU A 62 14.74 -4.28 -18.13
C LEU A 62 14.07 -3.22 -19.02
N PRO A 63 13.50 -3.61 -20.17
CA PRO A 63 12.91 -2.64 -21.09
C PRO A 63 11.59 -2.08 -20.55
N ILE A 64 11.43 -0.76 -20.61
CA ILE A 64 10.26 -0.04 -20.09
C ILE A 64 8.96 -0.46 -20.80
N ALA A 65 8.98 -0.60 -22.13
CA ALA A 65 7.76 -0.82 -22.92
C ALA A 65 7.07 -2.17 -22.65
N ASN A 66 7.83 -3.20 -22.27
CA ASN A 66 7.33 -4.57 -22.12
C ASN A 66 7.84 -5.27 -20.85
N TRP A 67 8.22 -4.50 -19.82
CA TRP A 67 8.80 -5.00 -18.58
C TRP A 67 7.98 -6.14 -17.93
N GLU A 68 6.65 -6.04 -17.94
CA GLU A 68 5.78 -7.08 -17.37
C GLU A 68 5.93 -8.41 -18.11
N GLN A 69 6.05 -8.37 -19.44
CA GLN A 69 6.18 -9.56 -20.26
C GLN A 69 7.55 -10.22 -20.03
N GLU A 70 8.61 -9.44 -19.98
CA GLU A 70 9.98 -9.91 -19.72
C GLU A 70 10.09 -10.59 -18.35
N LEU A 71 9.51 -9.96 -17.31
CA LEU A 71 9.49 -10.55 -15.96
C LEU A 71 8.64 -11.84 -15.93
N ARG A 72 7.50 -11.88 -16.63
CA ARG A 72 6.67 -13.10 -16.73
C ARG A 72 7.38 -14.25 -17.44
N GLN A 73 8.11 -13.97 -18.51
CA GLN A 73 8.94 -14.98 -19.18
C GLN A 73 10.03 -15.53 -18.26
N SER A 74 10.49 -14.71 -17.31
CA SER A 74 11.42 -15.10 -16.25
C SER A 74 10.75 -15.80 -15.05
N GLY A 75 9.46 -16.14 -15.15
CA GLY A 75 8.71 -16.85 -14.11
C GLY A 75 8.16 -15.94 -12.99
N VAL A 76 8.25 -14.63 -13.14
CA VAL A 76 7.80 -13.65 -12.13
C VAL A 76 6.39 -13.18 -12.47
N ALA A 77 5.46 -13.30 -11.53
CA ALA A 77 4.12 -12.75 -11.69
C ALA A 77 4.13 -11.23 -11.48
N THR A 78 3.50 -10.48 -12.39
CA THR A 78 3.20 -9.06 -12.17
C THR A 78 2.36 -8.93 -10.89
N PRO A 79 2.74 -8.08 -9.94
CA PRO A 79 2.00 -7.94 -8.70
C PRO A 79 0.57 -7.49 -8.93
N LYS A 80 -0.35 -8.01 -8.10
CA LYS A 80 -1.76 -7.58 -8.08
C LYS A 80 -2.12 -7.19 -6.66
N VAL A 81 -2.20 -5.89 -6.42
CA VAL A 81 -2.70 -5.33 -5.16
C VAL A 81 -4.02 -4.63 -5.45
N GLY A 82 -5.10 -5.06 -4.80
CA GLY A 82 -6.44 -4.54 -5.07
C GLY A 82 -6.52 -3.02 -4.90
N GLY A 83 -6.91 -2.32 -5.97
CA GLY A 83 -7.05 -0.86 -6.00
C GLY A 83 -5.78 -0.09 -6.38
N PHE A 84 -4.69 -0.79 -6.71
CA PHE A 84 -3.41 -0.18 -7.10
C PHE A 84 -2.88 -0.79 -8.40
N THR A 85 -2.15 0.01 -9.17
CA THR A 85 -1.41 -0.45 -10.34
C THR A 85 0.06 -0.11 -10.21
N PHE A 86 0.88 -0.90 -10.90
CA PHE A 86 2.33 -0.77 -10.91
C PHE A 86 2.76 -0.39 -12.33
N SER A 87 3.63 0.60 -12.44
CA SER A 87 4.31 0.93 -13.70
C SER A 87 5.81 0.97 -13.48
N TYR A 88 6.56 0.89 -14.57
CA TYR A 88 8.02 0.98 -14.58
C TYR A 88 8.41 1.98 -15.65
N ASP A 89 9.30 2.90 -15.32
CA ASP A 89 9.77 3.95 -16.22
C ASP A 89 11.15 4.46 -15.78
N ALA A 90 11.67 5.49 -16.44
CA ALA A 90 12.94 6.11 -16.10
C ALA A 90 12.89 7.64 -16.18
N THR A 91 13.66 8.28 -15.29
CA THR A 91 13.89 9.73 -15.33
C THR A 91 15.32 9.95 -15.76
N ALA A 92 15.51 10.77 -16.80
CA ALA A 92 16.84 11.09 -17.31
C ALA A 92 17.71 11.68 -16.19
N GLY A 93 18.87 11.06 -15.95
CA GLY A 93 19.81 11.47 -14.90
C GLY A 93 19.49 10.98 -13.48
N GLN A 94 18.37 10.29 -13.27
CA GLN A 94 17.97 9.74 -11.96
C GLN A 94 17.80 8.21 -11.96
N GLY A 95 17.76 7.60 -13.15
CA GLY A 95 17.65 6.15 -13.30
C GLY A 95 16.21 5.66 -13.41
N HIS A 96 16.04 4.35 -13.25
CA HIS A 96 14.74 3.70 -13.36
C HIS A 96 13.98 3.71 -12.04
N TYR A 97 12.67 3.60 -12.12
CA TYR A 97 11.80 3.53 -10.95
C TYR A 97 10.55 2.71 -11.24
N PHE A 98 9.97 2.17 -10.16
CA PHE A 98 8.62 1.68 -10.16
C PHE A 98 7.68 2.71 -9.55
N CYS A 99 6.48 2.86 -10.12
CA CYS A 99 5.43 3.65 -9.50
C CYS A 99 4.29 2.78 -9.04
N VAL A 100 3.67 3.19 -7.94
CA VAL A 100 2.40 2.64 -7.46
C VAL A 100 1.37 3.76 -7.49
N THR A 101 0.32 3.58 -8.28
CA THR A 101 -0.77 4.54 -8.42
C THR A 101 -2.07 3.92 -7.93
N SER A 102 -2.94 4.73 -7.31
CA SER A 102 -4.26 4.25 -6.90
C SER A 102 -5.27 4.39 -8.03
N ASN A 103 -6.00 3.31 -8.31
CA ASN A 103 -7.04 3.30 -9.35
C ASN A 103 -8.25 4.16 -8.96
N ALA A 104 -8.44 4.41 -7.66
CA ALA A 104 -9.51 5.24 -7.13
C ALA A 104 -9.09 6.72 -6.96
N GLY A 105 -7.87 7.08 -7.36
CA GLY A 105 -7.31 8.41 -7.16
C GLY A 105 -6.87 8.68 -5.70
N ASN A 106 -6.81 9.96 -5.33
CA ASN A 106 -6.37 10.40 -4.01
C ASN A 106 -7.50 10.38 -2.96
N THR A 107 -7.80 9.20 -2.43
CA THR A 107 -8.78 9.00 -1.35
C THR A 107 -8.09 8.86 0.00
N SER A 108 -8.81 9.06 1.11
CA SER A 108 -8.25 8.84 2.45
C SER A 108 -7.69 7.41 2.64
N SER A 109 -8.32 6.42 2.00
CA SER A 109 -7.87 5.03 2.05
C SER A 109 -6.56 4.82 1.27
N SER A 110 -6.47 5.34 0.04
CA SER A 110 -5.24 5.23 -0.75
C SER A 110 -4.09 6.03 -0.14
N ARG A 111 -4.34 7.21 0.44
CA ARG A 111 -3.35 7.96 1.24
C ARG A 111 -2.82 7.15 2.40
N PHE A 112 -3.71 6.57 3.20
CA PHE A 112 -3.30 5.77 4.35
C PHE A 112 -2.42 4.58 3.94
N VAL A 113 -2.81 3.88 2.88
CA VAL A 113 -2.06 2.73 2.35
C VAL A 113 -0.70 3.16 1.79
N MET A 114 -0.65 4.19 0.95
CA MET A 114 0.59 4.66 0.32
C MET A 114 1.55 5.30 1.32
N LYS A 115 1.06 6.10 2.27
CA LYS A 115 1.90 6.67 3.34
C LYS A 115 2.52 5.57 4.20
N GLN A 116 1.75 4.52 4.56
CA GLN A 116 2.33 3.39 5.27
C GLN A 116 3.31 2.56 4.44
N ALA A 117 3.11 2.44 3.13
CA ALA A 117 4.07 1.77 2.27
C ALA A 117 5.37 2.59 2.18
N TYR A 118 5.26 3.91 1.99
CA TYR A 118 6.35 4.88 2.05
C TYR A 118 7.16 4.75 3.35
N ASP A 119 6.49 4.81 4.50
CA ASP A 119 7.15 4.77 5.83
C ASP A 119 7.89 3.44 6.11
N ARG A 120 7.56 2.36 5.37
CA ARG A 120 8.17 1.03 5.55
C ARG A 120 9.30 0.73 4.59
N MET A 121 9.35 1.42 3.45
CA MET A 121 10.33 1.13 2.42
C MET A 121 11.68 1.73 2.79
N GLY A 122 12.75 0.95 2.60
CA GLY A 122 14.13 1.39 2.82
C GLY A 122 14.83 1.87 1.55
N TYR A 123 14.08 2.20 0.49
CA TYR A 123 14.60 2.67 -0.80
C TYR A 123 14.53 4.20 -0.89
N ASP A 124 15.08 4.75 -1.97
CA ASP A 124 14.79 6.12 -2.40
C ASP A 124 13.35 6.17 -2.93
N VAL A 125 12.44 6.53 -2.03
CA VAL A 125 11.00 6.56 -2.28
C VAL A 125 10.47 7.97 -2.12
N PHE A 126 9.57 8.35 -3.02
CA PHE A 126 8.92 9.66 -3.03
C PHE A 126 7.41 9.51 -3.16
N LEU A 127 6.68 10.27 -2.35
CA LEU A 127 5.23 10.34 -2.37
C LEU A 127 4.81 11.71 -2.92
N ASN A 128 4.25 11.73 -4.13
CA ASN A 128 3.90 12.94 -4.85
C ASN A 128 2.72 12.67 -5.81
N GLU A 129 2.25 13.70 -6.51
CA GLU A 129 1.20 13.59 -7.52
C GLU A 129 1.69 12.85 -8.77
N SER A 130 2.94 13.11 -9.16
CA SER A 130 3.55 12.59 -10.38
C SER A 130 4.40 11.35 -10.14
N CYS A 131 4.28 10.38 -11.04
CA CYS A 131 5.20 9.25 -11.16
C CYS A 131 6.58 9.72 -11.64
N GLY A 132 7.66 9.27 -11.00
CA GLY A 132 9.02 9.72 -11.30
C GLY A 132 9.43 11.01 -10.57
N ALA A 133 8.68 11.42 -9.54
CA ALA A 133 9.05 12.52 -8.67
C ALA A 133 10.31 12.18 -7.86
N ILE A 134 11.19 13.16 -7.70
CA ILE A 134 12.44 13.07 -6.92
C ILE A 134 12.36 13.80 -5.57
N GLU A 135 11.16 14.26 -5.22
CA GLU A 135 10.87 14.96 -3.98
C GLU A 135 9.46 14.62 -3.51
N ASN A 136 9.26 14.66 -2.19
CA ASN A 136 7.96 14.47 -1.58
C ASN A 136 7.12 15.75 -1.76
N ALA A 137 5.81 15.58 -1.88
CA ALA A 137 4.89 16.71 -1.83
C ALA A 137 4.91 17.39 -0.45
N GLU A 138 5.03 16.62 0.63
CA GLU A 138 5.25 17.17 1.98
C GLU A 138 6.72 17.62 2.13
N PRO A 139 6.99 18.78 2.75
CA PRO A 139 6.07 19.60 3.56
C PRO A 139 5.31 20.69 2.79
N ASP A 140 5.60 20.92 1.51
CA ASP A 140 5.11 22.10 0.77
C ASP A 140 3.62 22.00 0.42
N THR A 141 3.13 20.79 0.14
CA THR A 141 1.73 20.52 -0.20
C THR A 141 1.22 19.32 0.61
N PRO A 142 0.14 19.49 1.40
CA PRO A 142 -0.51 18.37 2.09
C PRO A 142 -0.95 17.28 1.11
N LEU A 143 -0.77 16.02 1.48
CA LEU A 143 -1.10 14.89 0.60
C LEU A 143 -2.58 14.84 0.21
N GLU A 144 -3.48 15.40 1.01
CA GLU A 144 -4.92 15.48 0.73
C GLU A 144 -5.31 16.49 -0.35
N ASP A 145 -4.44 17.46 -0.63
CA ASP A 145 -4.69 18.51 -1.63
C ASP A 145 -4.23 18.10 -3.04
N LEU A 146 -3.52 16.99 -3.17
CA LEU A 146 -3.09 16.46 -4.47
C LEU A 146 -4.27 15.88 -5.26
N ASN A 147 -4.32 16.00 -6.59
CA ASN A 147 -5.41 15.38 -7.37
C ASN A 147 -5.19 13.88 -7.54
N ALA A 148 -3.93 13.46 -7.62
CA ALA A 148 -3.51 12.07 -7.64
C ALA A 148 -2.45 11.82 -6.57
N LEU A 149 -2.29 10.55 -6.20
CA LEU A 149 -1.22 10.13 -5.30
C LEU A 149 -0.49 8.95 -5.91
N THR A 150 0.83 9.12 -6.00
CA THR A 150 1.75 8.16 -6.59
C THR A 150 2.92 7.96 -5.65
N LEU A 151 3.27 6.69 -5.44
CA LEU A 151 4.49 6.29 -4.75
C LEU A 151 5.54 5.93 -5.80
N THR A 152 6.60 6.73 -5.92
CA THR A 152 7.74 6.48 -6.81
C THR A 152 8.84 5.81 -6.01
N VAL A 153 9.37 4.68 -6.50
CA VAL A 153 10.44 3.91 -5.86
C VAL A 153 11.58 3.74 -6.84
N TYR A 154 12.69 4.44 -6.62
CA TYR A 154 13.86 4.36 -7.49
C TYR A 154 14.63 3.06 -7.30
N THR A 155 15.17 2.55 -8.41
CA THR A 155 15.81 1.23 -8.43
C THR A 155 17.30 1.24 -8.09
N GLY A 156 17.91 2.42 -7.93
CA GLY A 156 19.27 2.61 -7.41
C GLY A 156 20.42 2.46 -8.43
N ASP A 157 20.15 2.75 -9.71
CA ASP A 157 21.08 2.65 -10.85
C ASP A 157 21.37 4.00 -11.51
#